data_AF-A0A2C6CLI7-F1
#
_entry.id   AF-A0A2C6CLI7-F1
#
_cell.length_a   1.000
_cell.length_b   1.000
_cell.length_c   1.000
_cell.angle_alpha   90.00
_cell.angle_beta   90.00
_cell.angle_gamma   90.00
#
_symmetry.space_group_name_H-M   'P 1'
#
loop_
_entity.id
_entity.type
_entity.pdbx_description
1 polymer ?
#
loop_
_entity_poly.entity_id
_entity_poly.type
_entity_poly.pdbx_seq_one_letter_code
_entity_poly.pdbx_strand_id
1 'polypeptide(L)' 'MAFWQLFLVIFAVFGISFLLINIRQVVTGQEFRGTCATNNPMLKNKIGDCTVCGKKGDEPCAMPEVK' A
#
# COMPACT_ATOMS: atom_id res chain seq x y z
N MET A 1 -24.80 8.17 26.73
CA MET A 1 -24.30 6.91 26.14
C MET A 1 -23.56 7.14 24.83
N ALA A 2 -24.23 7.61 23.76
CA ALA A 2 -23.68 7.67 22.40
C ALA A 2 -22.26 8.25 22.23
N PHE A 3 -21.89 9.32 22.96
CA PHE A 3 -20.59 10.01 22.81
C PHE A 3 -19.39 9.07 22.97
N TRP A 4 -19.34 8.23 24.02
CA TRP A 4 -18.20 7.34 24.26
C TRP A 4 -18.20 6.12 23.34
N GLN A 5 -19.39 5.70 22.90
CA GLN A 5 -19.55 4.64 21.89
C GLN A 5 -19.01 5.10 20.52
N LEU A 6 -19.18 6.38 20.17
CA LEU A 6 -18.65 6.97 18.94
C LEU A 6 -17.10 6.95 18.91
N PHE A 7 -16.43 7.33 20.01
CA PHE A 7 -14.96 7.23 20.08
C PHE A 7 -14.47 5.78 19.97
N LEU A 8 -15.13 4.83 20.62
CA LEU A 8 -14.81 3.40 20.50
C LEU A 8 -14.89 2.92 19.04
N VAL A 9 -15.94 3.30 18.31
CA VAL A 9 -16.09 2.97 16.88
C VAL A 9 -15.00 3.62 16.04
N ILE A 10 -14.69 4.91 16.27
CA ILE A 10 -13.63 5.63 15.56
C ILE A 10 -12.28 4.94 15.76
N PHE A 11 -11.85 4.72 17.02
CA PHE A 11 -10.56 4.09 17.30
C PHE A 11 -10.48 2.65 16.78
N ALA A 12 -11.58 1.88 16.84
CA ALA A 12 -11.63 0.54 16.24
C ALA A 12 -11.45 0.57 14.72
N VAL A 13 -12.17 1.44 14.00
CA VAL A 13 -12.09 1.55 12.54
C VAL A 13 -10.70 2.02 12.09
N PHE A 14 -10.11 3.04 12.76
CA PHE A 14 -8.75 3.49 12.45
C PHE A 14 -7.71 2.41 12.76
N GLY A 15 -7.80 1.74 13.92
CA GLY A 15 -6.89 0.65 14.29
C GLY A 15 -6.92 -0.51 13.31
N ILE A 16 -8.12 -0.96 12.93
CA ILE A 16 -8.30 -1.98 11.89
C ILE A 16 -7.73 -1.51 10.55
N SER A 17 -7.91 -0.23 10.17
CA SER A 17 -7.40 0.31 8.90
C SER A 17 -5.87 0.24 8.81
N PHE A 18 -5.14 0.66 9.86
CA PHE A 18 -3.67 0.53 9.88
C PHE A 18 -3.19 -0.93 9.83
N LEU A 19 -3.91 -1.83 10.50
CA LEU A 19 -3.61 -3.26 10.53
C LEU A 19 -3.87 -3.92 9.17
N LEU A 20 -4.94 -3.54 8.47
CA LEU A 20 -5.26 -4.01 7.11
C LEU A 20 -4.31 -3.46 6.04
N ILE A 21 -3.89 -2.19 6.13
CA ILE A 21 -2.88 -1.61 5.21
C ILE A 21 -1.57 -2.42 5.23
N ASN A 22 -1.19 -2.93 6.41
CA ASN A 22 0.02 -3.73 6.61
C ASN A 22 -0.25 -5.24 6.71
N ILE A 23 -1.41 -5.73 6.23
CA ILE A 23 -1.85 -7.13 6.45
C ILE A 23 -0.84 -8.18 5.98
N ARG A 24 -0.07 -7.92 4.92
CA ARG A 24 0.99 -8.84 4.48
C ARG A 24 2.11 -8.97 5.50
N GLN A 25 2.53 -7.89 6.15
CA GLN A 25 3.52 -7.94 7.22
C GLN A 25 2.94 -8.63 8.47
N VAL A 26 1.67 -8.39 8.80
CA VAL A 26 0.99 -9.03 9.94
C VAL A 26 0.78 -10.54 9.74
N VAL A 27 0.43 -10.99 8.54
CA VAL A 27 0.06 -12.39 8.25
C VAL A 27 1.23 -13.24 7.76
N THR A 28 2.22 -12.67 7.04
CA THR A 28 3.34 -13.44 6.48
C THR A 28 4.72 -12.97 6.93
N GLY A 29 4.82 -11.93 7.77
CA GLY A 29 6.09 -11.35 8.21
C GLY A 29 6.89 -10.66 7.10
N GLN A 30 6.32 -10.49 5.91
CA GLN A 30 7.01 -9.93 4.75
C GLN A 30 6.77 -8.43 4.60
N GLU A 31 7.87 -7.69 4.40
CA GLU A 31 7.87 -6.25 4.10
C GLU A 31 6.91 -5.86 2.98
N PHE A 32 6.26 -4.70 3.13
CA PHE A 32 5.38 -4.12 2.12
C PHE A 32 6.14 -3.95 0.79
N ARG A 33 5.64 -4.57 -0.29
CA ARG A 33 6.33 -4.69 -1.60
C ARG A 33 6.40 -3.39 -2.40
N GLY A 34 6.05 -2.26 -1.78
CA GLY A 34 5.43 -1.16 -2.49
C GLY A 34 4.14 -1.57 -3.19
N THR A 35 3.68 -0.69 -4.05
CA THR A 35 2.68 -0.85 -5.14
C THR A 35 3.23 0.01 -6.35
N CYS A 36 2.68 0.22 -7.60
CA CYS A 36 3.34 1.03 -8.76
C CYS A 36 2.80 2.47 -9.53
N ALA A 37 2.46 3.85 -9.20
CA ALA A 37 2.34 5.10 -8.17
C ALA A 37 2.98 5.60 -6.61
N THR A 38 3.90 5.16 -5.59
CA THR A 38 5.34 4.54 -5.16
C THR A 38 6.20 3.15 -5.48
N ASN A 39 6.78 2.84 -6.72
CA ASN A 39 7.76 1.96 -7.47
C ASN A 39 7.71 2.06 -9.09
N ASN A 40 8.33 3.03 -9.86
CA ASN A 40 8.05 3.28 -11.35
C ASN A 40 9.23 3.78 -12.25
N PRO A 41 9.40 3.36 -13.53
CA PRO A 41 10.47 3.86 -14.43
C PRO A 41 10.41 5.38 -14.78
N MET A 42 9.27 5.95 -15.14
CA MET A 42 9.17 7.36 -15.60
C MET A 42 9.09 8.38 -14.46
N LEU A 43 8.74 7.93 -13.26
CA LEU A 43 8.48 8.79 -12.10
C LEU A 43 9.48 8.62 -10.95
N LYS A 44 10.25 7.52 -10.88
CA LYS A 44 11.26 7.24 -9.81
C LYS A 44 12.21 8.40 -9.55
N ASN A 45 12.58 9.13 -10.60
CA ASN A 45 13.50 10.27 -10.53
C ASN A 45 12.79 11.62 -10.21
N LYS A 46 11.49 11.63 -9.93
CA LYS A 46 10.67 12.84 -9.73
C LYS A 46 9.81 12.83 -8.46
N ILE A 47 9.22 11.70 -8.09
CA ILE A 47 8.30 11.56 -6.94
C ILE A 47 8.89 10.58 -5.90
N GLY A 48 10.17 10.24 -6.07
CA GLY A 48 10.59 8.88 -5.80
C GLY A 48 9.86 7.91 -6.74
N ASP A 49 10.01 6.64 -6.45
CA ASP A 49 9.22 5.53 -6.97
C ASP A 49 7.70 5.90 -7.14
N CYS A 50 6.92 5.22 -8.01
CA CYS A 50 5.41 5.25 -8.03
C CYS A 50 4.68 3.76 -7.90
N THR A 51 3.76 3.02 -7.02
CA THR A 51 2.22 2.89 -6.41
C THR A 51 0.88 2.14 -7.04
N VAL A 52 0.53 1.96 -8.34
CA VAL A 52 -0.43 0.99 -8.97
C VAL A 52 -0.01 -0.02 -10.11
N CYS A 53 1.04 0.16 -10.96
CA CYS A 53 1.49 -0.75 -12.08
C CYS A 53 1.49 -2.27 -11.76
N GLY A 54 1.01 -3.09 -12.72
CA GLY A 54 0.73 -4.52 -12.54
C GLY A 54 1.95 -5.45 -12.58
N LYS A 55 2.84 -5.35 -11.60
CA LYS A 55 3.98 -6.26 -11.45
C LYS A 55 3.67 -7.49 -10.61
N LYS A 56 4.25 -8.64 -11.00
CA LYS A 56 4.44 -9.77 -10.06
C LYS A 56 5.56 -9.38 -9.10
N GLY A 57 5.39 -9.75 -7.83
CA GLY A 57 5.89 -8.96 -6.70
C GLY A 57 7.40 -8.81 -6.53
N ASP A 58 8.22 -9.55 -7.27
CA ASP A 58 9.69 -9.53 -7.15
C ASP A 58 10.37 -9.12 -8.48
N GLU A 59 9.58 -8.68 -9.47
CA GLU A 59 10.08 -8.15 -10.75
C GLU A 59 10.14 -6.59 -10.73
N PRO A 60 11.08 -5.95 -11.44
CA PRO A 60 11.10 -4.49 -11.61
C PRO A 60 9.97 -4.02 -12.56
N CYS A 61 9.29 -2.89 -12.25
CA CYS A 61 8.21 -2.34 -13.10
C CYS A 61 8.75 -2.01 -14.51
N ALA A 62 8.14 -2.64 -15.51
CA ALA A 62 8.53 -2.55 -16.91
C ALA A 62 7.52 -1.68 -17.67
N MET A 63 7.99 -0.93 -18.66
CA MET A 63 7.11 -0.25 -19.61
C MET A 63 6.51 -1.30 -20.56
N PRO A 64 5.27 -1.14 -21.03
CA PRO A 64 4.74 -1.97 -22.11
C PRO A 64 5.54 -1.76 -23.38
N GLU A 65 5.74 -2.83 -24.16
CA GLU A 65 6.32 -2.73 -25.50
C GLU A 65 5.37 -1.95 -26.41
N VAL A 66 5.84 -0.80 -26.91
CA VAL A 66 5.12 -0.02 -27.93
C VAL A 66 5.48 -0.61 -29.30
N LYS A 67 4.45 -0.92 -30.08
CA LYS A 67 4.54 -1.34 -31.49
C LYS A 67 4.08 -0.21 -32.41
#